data_AF-A0A9W9E0H9-F1
#
_entry.id   AF-A0A9W9E0H9-F1
#
_cell.length_a   1.000
_cell.length_b   1.000
_cell.length_c   1.000
_cell.angle_alpha   90.00
_cell.angle_beta   90.00
_cell.angle_gamma   90.00
#
_symmetry.space_group_name_H-M   'P 1'
#
loop_
_entity.id
_entity.type
_entity.pdbx_description
1 polymer ?
#
loop_
_entity_poly.entity_id
_entity_poly.type
_entity_poly.pdbx_seq_one_letter_code
_entity_poly.pdbx_strand_id
1 'polypeptide(L)'
;MADLKVAGFKSSELISSLGAVFESFSPAEKTSQIKKTNGVFEIVVKKPQGPSPTAQEAIWTIDLKKAGKVTKGKAPAGTKADVTITMDDETFVDLASGKLNGQKAFMSGKLKTRGNIMLATKLDGVLKRVKTNAQRANAENRLKIANATFCTAKRITMFATLRRCAQVVSTTSKPAPNPFFNKAATSKTSHRKSPLTRTSVDGLFQTYKPVTPGLRHLKRPLNPHLYAGRPVRLLTYPLRKSGGRNNTGRITVRHRGGGHRQRIRIVDWKREEGGIWDVVRIEYDPGRSAHLALIKRRGTPESAEASLSADSQGRPGWAYILATEGMRAGDHVQSFRSGIPPDLVPGLNLELPSSKSKSQSDSSDNEDANTSSSLALGIFRALTLKSGNVLPLSLIPPGTVVHNITLTPTGPARLVRSAGTSALVVAHETAEQSPSPTPTLYTQVRLASGEIRRILQSAFATIGTVSNPLWKNRSLGKAGRSRWLGWRPAVRGVAMNAKDHPHGGGRGKGKSNKHPVSIWGWGTKGTRTRKPGPKGPKNSNKLVVKERPRGVDRRKI
;
A
#
# COMPACT_ATOMS: atom_id res chain seq x y z
N MET A 1 40.93 -8.06 -32.83
CA MET A 1 39.68 -8.83 -32.73
C MET A 1 39.82 -10.06 -33.60
N ALA A 2 39.44 -11.25 -33.12
CA ALA A 2 39.50 -12.46 -33.94
C ALA A 2 38.47 -12.37 -35.08
N ASP A 3 38.88 -12.64 -36.32
CA ASP A 3 38.00 -12.62 -37.48
C ASP A 3 37.10 -13.88 -37.51
N LEU A 4 35.95 -13.77 -36.83
CA LEU A 4 34.96 -14.86 -36.70
C LEU A 4 33.95 -14.89 -37.86
N LYS A 5 34.05 -13.97 -38.82
CA LYS A 5 33.11 -13.86 -39.93
C LYS A 5 33.37 -14.93 -41.00
N VAL A 6 32.29 -15.44 -41.59
CA VAL A 6 32.32 -16.39 -42.71
C VAL A 6 31.34 -15.86 -43.75
N ALA A 7 31.85 -15.53 -44.94
CA ALA A 7 31.01 -14.98 -46.01
C ALA A 7 29.88 -15.95 -46.36
N GLY A 8 28.65 -15.44 -46.49
CA GLY A 8 27.48 -16.23 -46.89
C GLY A 8 26.70 -16.92 -45.76
N PHE A 9 27.12 -16.79 -44.49
CA PHE A 9 26.41 -17.31 -43.31
C PHE A 9 25.86 -16.18 -42.44
N LYS A 10 24.53 -16.15 -42.21
CA LYS A 10 23.89 -15.17 -41.31
C LYS A 10 24.28 -15.41 -39.85
N SER A 11 24.52 -16.67 -39.47
CA SER A 11 25.03 -17.04 -38.14
C SER A 11 26.39 -16.42 -37.80
N SER A 12 27.21 -16.09 -38.80
CA SER A 12 28.57 -15.58 -38.58
C SER A 12 28.61 -14.21 -37.90
N GLU A 13 27.65 -13.33 -38.19
CA GLU A 13 27.53 -12.02 -37.53
C GLU A 13 27.13 -12.18 -36.06
N LEU A 14 26.20 -13.10 -35.79
CA LEU A 14 25.74 -13.40 -34.44
C LEU A 14 26.85 -14.02 -33.60
N ILE A 15 27.65 -14.92 -34.18
CA ILE A 15 28.79 -15.55 -33.49
C ILE A 15 29.93 -14.54 -33.27
N SER A 16 30.16 -13.64 -34.23
CA SER A 16 31.09 -12.51 -34.03
C SER A 16 30.63 -11.60 -32.90
N SER A 17 29.33 -11.29 -32.82
CA SER A 17 28.77 -10.50 -31.72
C SER A 17 28.89 -11.23 -30.38
N LEU A 18 28.69 -12.56 -30.37
CA LEU A 18 28.85 -13.40 -29.20
C LEU A 18 30.30 -13.40 -28.70
N GLY A 19 31.26 -13.52 -29.61
CA GLY A 19 32.69 -13.43 -29.31
C GLY A 19 33.06 -12.09 -28.65
N ALA A 20 32.59 -10.97 -29.21
CA ALA A 20 32.81 -9.64 -28.63
C ALA A 20 32.21 -9.50 -27.21
N VAL A 21 31.06 -10.13 -26.95
CA VAL A 21 30.47 -10.13 -25.60
C VAL A 21 31.30 -10.96 -24.63
N PHE A 22 31.80 -12.13 -25.04
CA PHE A 22 32.71 -12.91 -24.20
C PHE A 22 34.03 -12.19 -23.94
N GLU A 23 34.57 -11.46 -24.92
CA GLU A 23 35.78 -10.65 -24.73
C GLU A 23 35.57 -9.52 -23.72
N SER A 24 34.40 -8.86 -23.74
CA SER A 24 34.05 -7.76 -22.82
C SER A 24 33.71 -8.17 -21.39
N PHE A 25 33.63 -9.47 -21.07
CA PHE A 25 33.45 -9.93 -19.69
C PHE A 25 34.68 -9.72 -18.82
N SER A 26 34.43 -9.31 -17.57
CA SER A 26 35.45 -9.21 -16.53
C SER A 26 36.07 -10.58 -16.22
N PRO A 27 37.33 -10.66 -15.71
CA PRO A 27 37.98 -11.92 -15.37
C PRO A 27 37.17 -12.78 -14.37
N ALA A 28 36.47 -12.14 -13.43
CA ALA A 28 35.59 -12.81 -12.46
C ALA A 28 34.38 -13.48 -13.12
N GLU A 29 33.77 -12.81 -14.11
CA GLU A 29 32.62 -13.36 -14.85
C GLU A 29 33.04 -14.55 -15.70
N LYS A 30 34.18 -14.47 -16.41
CA LYS A 30 34.75 -15.58 -17.18
C LYS A 30 34.98 -16.81 -16.31
N THR A 31 35.60 -16.63 -15.14
CA THR A 31 35.82 -17.72 -14.17
C THR A 31 34.51 -18.35 -13.70
N SER A 32 33.46 -17.53 -13.47
CA SER A 32 32.15 -18.04 -13.05
C SER A 32 31.46 -18.87 -14.14
N GLN A 33 31.65 -18.53 -15.42
CA GLN A 33 31.06 -19.25 -16.55
C GLN A 33 31.79 -20.56 -16.81
N ILE A 34 33.12 -20.54 -16.74
CA ILE A 34 33.96 -21.73 -16.86
C ILE A 34 33.58 -22.76 -15.78
N LYS A 35 33.43 -22.33 -14.51
CA LYS A 35 33.01 -23.23 -13.41
C LYS A 35 31.63 -23.87 -13.61
N LYS A 36 30.70 -23.19 -14.30
CA LYS A 36 29.32 -23.68 -14.47
C LYS A 36 29.15 -24.63 -15.65
N THR A 37 29.85 -24.34 -16.75
CA THR A 37 29.72 -25.09 -18.00
C THR A 37 30.77 -26.19 -18.12
N ASN A 38 32.04 -25.85 -17.89
CA ASN A 38 33.20 -26.76 -17.89
C ASN A 38 33.22 -27.71 -19.11
N GLY A 39 33.20 -27.15 -20.32
CA GLY A 39 33.20 -27.93 -21.55
C GLY A 39 33.61 -27.15 -22.79
N VAL A 40 34.09 -27.87 -23.80
CA VAL A 40 34.41 -27.34 -25.14
C VAL A 40 33.28 -27.71 -26.11
N PHE A 41 32.68 -26.71 -26.74
CA PHE A 41 31.53 -26.87 -27.64
C PHE A 41 31.94 -26.56 -29.08
N GLU A 42 31.61 -27.46 -30.00
CA GLU A 42 31.79 -27.27 -31.44
C GLU A 42 30.41 -27.09 -32.09
N ILE A 43 30.21 -25.98 -32.80
CA ILE A 43 28.98 -25.66 -33.51
C ILE A 43 29.27 -25.76 -35.01
N VAL A 44 28.63 -26.72 -35.65
CA VAL A 44 28.69 -26.93 -37.10
C VAL A 44 27.39 -26.43 -37.70
N VAL A 45 27.47 -25.37 -38.48
CA VAL A 45 26.32 -24.81 -39.19
C VAL A 45 26.42 -25.19 -40.67
N LYS A 46 25.37 -25.84 -41.16
CA LYS A 46 25.24 -26.22 -42.57
C LYS A 46 24.33 -25.23 -43.29
N LYS A 47 24.60 -25.02 -44.57
CA LYS A 47 23.70 -24.28 -45.46
C LYS A 47 23.03 -25.27 -46.42
N PRO A 48 21.69 -25.29 -46.54
CA PRO A 48 21.02 -26.13 -47.52
C PRO A 48 21.39 -25.70 -48.95
N GLN A 49 21.47 -26.67 -49.85
CA GLN A 49 22.07 -26.59 -51.18
C GLN A 49 21.46 -25.46 -52.04
N GLY A 50 22.30 -24.53 -52.48
CA GLY A 50 22.10 -23.81 -53.74
C GLY A 50 22.73 -24.60 -54.91
N PRO A 51 22.74 -24.07 -56.15
CA PRO A 51 23.09 -24.81 -57.37
C PRO A 51 24.59 -25.20 -57.53
N SER A 52 25.35 -25.36 -56.45
CA SER A 52 26.77 -25.75 -56.46
C SER A 52 26.97 -27.11 -55.76
N PRO A 53 27.81 -28.02 -56.27
CA PRO A 53 27.86 -29.43 -55.85
C PRO A 53 28.56 -29.70 -54.50
N THR A 54 28.98 -28.67 -53.75
CA THR A 54 29.65 -28.83 -52.45
C THR A 54 28.85 -28.16 -51.33
N ALA A 55 28.39 -28.93 -50.34
CA ALA A 55 27.70 -28.38 -49.16
C ALA A 55 28.66 -27.49 -48.36
N GLN A 56 28.33 -26.20 -48.23
CA GLN A 56 29.12 -25.26 -47.45
C GLN A 56 28.82 -25.46 -45.96
N GLU A 57 29.86 -25.75 -45.18
CA GLU A 57 29.78 -25.89 -43.72
C GLU A 57 30.71 -24.87 -43.04
N ALA A 58 30.20 -24.24 -41.98
CA ALA A 58 30.98 -23.36 -41.14
C ALA A 58 31.07 -23.92 -39.72
N ILE A 59 32.28 -23.92 -39.15
CA ILE A 59 32.57 -24.51 -37.84
C ILE A 59 33.08 -23.42 -36.91
N TRP A 60 32.52 -23.34 -35.71
CA TRP A 60 33.00 -22.50 -34.62
C TRP A 60 33.17 -23.31 -33.35
N THR A 61 34.24 -23.01 -32.61
CA THR A 61 34.53 -23.63 -31.32
C THR A 61 34.37 -22.61 -30.20
N ILE A 62 33.66 -22.98 -29.14
CA ILE A 62 33.50 -22.22 -27.91
C ILE A 62 34.18 -22.99 -26.77
N ASP A 63 35.33 -22.51 -26.32
CA ASP A 63 36.06 -23.09 -25.19
C ASP A 63 35.61 -22.41 -23.88
N LEU A 64 34.73 -23.09 -23.14
CA LEU A 64 34.32 -22.69 -21.78
C LEU A 64 34.96 -23.59 -20.71
N LYS A 65 36.09 -24.22 -21.02
CA LYS A 65 36.84 -25.11 -20.11
C LYS A 65 38.10 -24.44 -19.57
N LYS A 66 38.82 -23.68 -20.40
CA LYS A 66 40.07 -23.00 -20.00
C LYS A 66 40.02 -21.48 -20.20
N ALA A 67 39.75 -21.01 -21.42
CA ALA A 67 39.95 -19.60 -21.78
C ALA A 67 38.67 -18.75 -21.84
N GLY A 68 37.48 -19.35 -21.97
CA GLY A 68 36.23 -18.61 -22.17
C GLY A 68 36.21 -17.86 -23.52
N LYS A 69 36.74 -18.49 -24.58
CA LYS A 69 36.99 -17.86 -25.89
C LYS A 69 36.23 -18.56 -27.02
N VAL A 70 35.82 -17.78 -28.01
CA VAL A 70 35.22 -18.27 -29.26
C VAL A 70 36.26 -18.20 -30.38
N THR A 71 36.45 -19.28 -31.13
CA THR A 71 37.38 -19.37 -32.26
C THR A 71 36.68 -19.93 -33.50
N LYS A 72 37.14 -19.51 -34.69
CA LYS A 72 36.70 -20.06 -35.98
C LYS A 72 37.48 -21.34 -36.27
N GLY A 73 36.81 -22.35 -36.82
CA GLY A 73 37.38 -23.66 -37.13
C GLY A 73 37.19 -24.70 -36.03
N LYS A 74 37.65 -25.92 -36.32
CA LYS A 74 37.65 -27.05 -35.38
C LYS A 74 38.55 -26.75 -34.18
N ALA A 75 38.30 -27.43 -33.06
CA ALA A 75 39.11 -27.29 -31.86
C ALA A 75 40.60 -27.59 -32.18
N PRO A 76 41.55 -26.82 -31.61
CA PRO A 76 42.97 -26.99 -31.89
C PRO A 76 43.46 -28.39 -31.53
N ALA A 77 44.42 -28.92 -32.31
CA ALA A 77 44.96 -30.27 -32.18
C ALA A 77 45.53 -30.49 -30.76
N GLY A 78 44.77 -31.18 -29.90
CA GLY A 78 45.09 -31.42 -28.50
C GLY A 78 43.90 -31.36 -27.54
N THR A 79 42.79 -30.72 -27.93
CA THR A 79 41.53 -30.70 -27.15
C THR A 79 40.37 -31.20 -28.01
N LYS A 80 39.85 -32.40 -27.75
CA LYS A 80 38.62 -32.90 -28.39
C LYS A 80 37.40 -32.12 -27.88
N ALA A 81 36.43 -31.83 -28.75
CA ALA A 81 35.18 -31.20 -28.35
C ALA A 81 34.35 -32.15 -27.47
N ASP A 82 33.85 -31.64 -26.34
CA ASP A 82 33.01 -32.42 -25.41
C ASP A 82 31.56 -32.56 -25.95
N VAL A 83 31.12 -31.59 -26.76
CA VAL A 83 29.81 -31.57 -27.44
C VAL A 83 29.95 -30.97 -28.83
N THR A 84 29.43 -31.66 -29.84
CA THR A 84 29.29 -31.16 -31.21
C THR A 84 27.80 -30.96 -31.53
N ILE A 85 27.42 -29.75 -31.90
CA ILE A 85 26.04 -29.39 -32.26
C ILE A 85 25.99 -29.10 -33.75
N THR A 86 25.15 -29.81 -34.49
CA THR A 86 24.96 -29.63 -35.93
C THR A 86 23.55 -29.13 -36.23
N MET A 87 23.43 -28.07 -37.03
CA MET A 87 22.14 -27.45 -37.39
C MET A 87 22.26 -26.60 -38.67
N ASP A 88 21.13 -26.10 -39.17
CA ASP A 88 21.09 -25.22 -40.35
C ASP A 88 21.24 -23.73 -39.97
N ASP A 89 21.73 -22.90 -40.89
CA ASP A 89 21.99 -21.46 -40.66
C ASP A 89 20.73 -20.70 -40.17
N GLU A 90 19.56 -20.98 -40.76
CA GLU A 90 18.30 -20.36 -40.34
C GLU A 90 17.87 -20.79 -38.94
N THR A 91 18.03 -22.07 -38.62
CA THR A 91 17.69 -22.59 -37.29
C THR A 91 18.59 -21.99 -36.20
N PHE A 92 19.85 -21.69 -36.52
CA PHE A 92 20.75 -21.00 -35.61
C PHE A 92 20.27 -19.57 -35.34
N VAL A 93 19.83 -18.85 -36.38
CA VAL A 93 19.28 -17.49 -36.25
C VAL A 93 18.01 -17.48 -35.41
N ASP A 94 17.13 -18.48 -35.56
CA ASP A 94 15.91 -18.61 -34.76
C ASP A 94 16.18 -18.95 -33.29
N LEU A 95 17.20 -19.77 -33.02
CA LEU A 95 17.66 -20.07 -31.66
C LEU A 95 18.29 -18.83 -31.00
N ALA A 96 19.15 -18.12 -31.71
CA ALA A 96 19.79 -16.90 -31.21
C ALA A 96 18.77 -15.75 -30.98
N SER A 97 17.83 -15.57 -31.92
CA SER A 97 16.73 -14.61 -31.79
C SER A 97 15.67 -15.04 -30.77
N GLY A 98 15.71 -16.28 -30.29
CA GLY A 98 14.83 -16.81 -29.24
C GLY A 98 13.42 -17.11 -29.71
N LYS A 99 13.18 -17.11 -31.03
CA LYS A 99 11.93 -17.58 -31.64
C LYS A 99 11.76 -19.09 -31.45
N LEU A 100 12.87 -19.82 -31.46
CA LEU A 100 12.91 -21.26 -31.23
C LEU A 100 13.60 -21.59 -29.90
N ASN A 101 13.10 -22.58 -29.17
CA ASN A 101 13.71 -23.09 -27.94
C ASN A 101 14.59 -24.30 -28.27
N GLY A 102 15.80 -24.40 -27.71
CA GLY A 102 16.77 -25.46 -28.00
C GLY A 102 16.22 -26.88 -27.78
N GLN A 103 15.39 -27.08 -26.75
CA GLN A 103 14.71 -28.37 -26.53
C GLN A 103 13.72 -28.72 -27.65
N LYS A 104 12.97 -27.73 -28.15
CA LYS A 104 12.03 -27.93 -29.28
C LYS A 104 12.78 -28.18 -30.59
N ALA A 105 13.91 -27.51 -30.80
CA ALA A 105 14.76 -27.72 -31.97
C ALA A 105 15.38 -29.14 -32.00
N PHE A 106 15.80 -29.65 -30.83
CA PHE A 106 16.31 -31.01 -30.69
C PHE A 106 15.21 -32.06 -30.92
N MET A 107 14.05 -31.91 -30.27
CA MET A 107 12.92 -32.84 -30.44
C MET A 107 12.35 -32.88 -31.87
N SER A 108 12.45 -31.78 -32.61
CA SER A 108 12.01 -31.70 -34.01
C SER A 108 13.07 -32.16 -35.02
N GLY A 109 14.23 -32.63 -34.57
CA GLY A 109 15.32 -33.11 -35.43
C GLY A 109 16.11 -32.03 -36.18
N LYS A 110 15.72 -30.74 -36.02
CA LYS A 110 16.39 -29.58 -36.64
C LYS A 110 17.75 -29.26 -36.03
N LEU A 111 17.99 -29.72 -34.81
CA LEU A 111 19.26 -29.60 -34.11
C LEU A 111 19.71 -31.00 -33.69
N LYS A 112 20.90 -31.42 -34.13
CA LYS A 112 21.50 -32.70 -33.74
C LYS A 112 22.67 -32.43 -32.79
N THR A 113 22.73 -33.17 -31.69
CA THR A 113 23.86 -33.10 -30.75
C THR A 113 24.59 -34.44 -30.73
N ARG A 114 25.93 -34.39 -30.75
CA ARG A 114 26.82 -35.54 -30.53
C ARG A 114 27.73 -35.21 -29.34
N GLY A 115 27.99 -36.19 -28.48
CA GLY A 115 28.74 -35.99 -27.24
C GLY A 115 27.82 -35.84 -26.01
N ASN A 116 28.27 -35.09 -25.00
CA ASN A 116 27.58 -35.04 -23.70
C ASN A 116 26.32 -34.13 -23.71
N ILE A 117 25.15 -34.75 -23.81
CA ILE A 117 23.84 -34.07 -23.89
C ILE A 117 23.56 -33.17 -22.68
N MET A 118 24.06 -33.52 -21.48
CA MET A 118 23.87 -32.69 -20.28
C MET A 118 24.64 -31.36 -20.38
N LEU A 119 25.80 -31.34 -21.01
CA LEU A 119 26.56 -30.10 -21.23
C LEU A 119 25.88 -29.20 -22.27
N ALA A 120 25.24 -29.78 -23.29
CA ALA A 120 24.50 -29.02 -24.30
C ALA A 120 23.36 -28.17 -23.69
N THR A 121 22.66 -28.69 -22.67
CA THR A 121 21.60 -27.94 -21.97
C THR A 121 22.14 -26.79 -21.12
N LYS A 122 23.37 -26.90 -20.61
CA LYS A 122 24.03 -25.82 -19.86
C LYS A 122 24.43 -24.65 -20.76
N LEU A 123 24.77 -24.90 -22.02
CA LEU A 123 25.13 -23.87 -23.01
C LEU A 123 23.96 -22.92 -23.28
N ASP A 124 22.73 -23.43 -23.39
CA ASP A 124 21.51 -22.62 -23.59
C ASP A 124 21.30 -21.59 -22.45
N GLY A 125 21.58 -21.99 -21.21
CA GLY A 125 21.56 -21.09 -20.06
C GLY A 125 22.59 -19.96 -20.14
N VAL A 126 23.75 -20.21 -20.73
CA VAL A 126 24.80 -19.20 -20.96
C VAL A 126 24.40 -18.24 -22.08
N LEU A 127 23.93 -18.76 -23.21
CA LEU A 127 23.50 -17.95 -24.36
C LEU A 127 22.34 -17.00 -24.03
N LYS A 128 21.35 -17.48 -23.26
CA LYS A 128 20.23 -16.63 -22.77
C LYS A 128 20.72 -15.44 -21.93
N ARG A 129 21.72 -15.65 -21.09
CA ARG A 129 22.26 -14.61 -20.21
C ARG A 129 23.15 -13.62 -20.96
N VAL A 130 23.93 -14.10 -21.92
CA VAL A 130 24.69 -13.25 -22.85
C VAL A 130 23.74 -12.35 -23.63
N LYS A 131 22.64 -12.87 -24.16
CA LYS A 131 21.62 -12.09 -24.86
C LYS A 131 21.02 -10.97 -24.01
N THR A 132 20.71 -11.24 -22.74
CA THR A 132 20.19 -10.20 -21.83
C THR A 132 21.20 -9.09 -21.54
N ASN A 133 22.50 -9.40 -21.54
CA ASN A 133 23.57 -8.40 -21.34
C ASN A 133 23.87 -7.62 -22.62
N ALA A 134 23.88 -8.28 -23.79
CA ALA A 134 24.03 -7.63 -25.09
C ALA A 134 22.87 -6.68 -25.40
N GLN A 135 21.63 -7.07 -25.08
CA GLN A 135 20.45 -6.20 -25.21
C GLN A 135 20.53 -4.95 -24.32
N ARG A 136 21.13 -5.08 -23.13
CA ARG A 136 21.38 -3.93 -22.23
C ARG A 136 22.45 -3.00 -22.77
N ALA A 137 23.58 -3.53 -23.24
CA ALA A 137 24.66 -2.73 -23.84
C ALA A 137 24.19 -1.99 -25.11
N ASN A 138 23.38 -2.64 -25.96
CA ASN A 138 22.80 -2.01 -27.15
C ASN A 138 21.75 -0.94 -26.81
N ALA A 139 20.98 -1.12 -25.74
CA ALA A 139 20.06 -0.10 -25.24
C ALA A 139 20.81 1.14 -24.71
N GLU A 140 21.92 0.93 -24.00
CA GLU A 140 22.81 1.99 -23.51
C GLU A 140 23.49 2.76 -24.65
N ASN A 141 23.95 2.06 -25.70
CA ASN A 141 24.52 2.70 -26.88
C ASN A 141 23.47 3.47 -27.71
N ARG A 142 22.23 2.96 -27.81
CA ARG A 142 21.11 3.72 -28.42
C ARG A 142 20.77 5.00 -27.66
N LEU A 143 20.83 4.96 -26.34
CA LEU A 143 20.65 6.14 -25.48
C LEU A 143 21.78 7.17 -25.67
N LYS A 144 23.03 6.72 -25.85
CA LYS A 144 24.17 7.61 -26.14
C LYS A 144 24.04 8.28 -27.52
N ILE A 145 23.61 7.55 -28.55
CA ILE A 145 23.38 8.11 -29.90
C ILE A 145 22.20 9.09 -29.89
N ALA A 146 21.11 8.77 -29.21
CA ALA A 146 19.95 9.65 -29.08
C ALA A 146 20.27 10.95 -28.32
N ASN A 147 21.16 10.90 -27.34
CA ASN A 147 21.61 12.09 -26.60
C ASN A 147 22.60 12.93 -27.43
N ALA A 148 23.40 12.32 -28.31
CA ALA A 148 24.31 13.03 -29.21
C ALA A 148 23.56 13.78 -30.32
N THR A 149 22.49 13.19 -30.88
CA THR A 149 21.64 13.84 -31.89
C THR A 149 20.73 14.93 -31.31
N PHE A 150 20.35 14.83 -30.03
CA PHE A 150 19.61 15.89 -29.34
C PHE A 150 20.47 17.14 -29.05
N CYS A 151 21.80 16.99 -29.02
CA CYS A 151 22.74 18.06 -28.71
C CYS A 151 23.12 18.90 -29.94
N THR A 152 23.02 18.34 -31.15
CA THR A 152 23.30 19.06 -32.41
C THR A 152 22.10 19.81 -32.97
N ALA A 153 20.87 19.34 -32.71
CA ALA A 153 19.63 20.00 -33.16
C ALA A 153 19.32 21.32 -32.39
N LYS A 154 19.98 21.58 -31.25
CA LYS A 154 19.74 22.76 -30.42
C LYS A 154 20.64 23.97 -30.74
N ARG A 155 21.51 23.86 -31.75
CA ARG A 155 22.51 24.89 -32.10
C ARG A 155 22.17 25.69 -33.38
N ILE A 156 21.04 25.43 -34.03
CA ILE A 156 20.70 26.01 -35.36
C ILE A 156 19.50 26.98 -35.33
N THR A 157 18.81 27.19 -34.20
CA THR A 157 17.65 28.10 -34.13
C THR A 157 17.78 29.12 -32.99
N MET A 158 18.63 30.13 -33.18
CA MET A 158 18.56 31.41 -32.45
C MET A 158 19.10 32.53 -33.35
N PHE A 159 18.23 33.11 -34.17
CA PHE A 159 18.35 34.48 -34.70
C PHE A 159 17.00 34.88 -35.28
N ALA A 160 16.14 35.54 -34.49
CA ALA A 160 15.16 36.55 -34.94
C ALA A 160 14.24 37.00 -33.78
N THR A 161 14.14 38.34 -33.68
CA THR A 161 13.06 39.20 -33.16
C THR A 161 12.81 39.37 -31.64
N LEU A 162 13.15 40.60 -31.20
CA LEU A 162 12.76 41.30 -29.97
C LEU A 162 11.27 41.69 -29.96
N ARG A 163 10.59 41.51 -28.81
CA ARG A 163 9.63 42.48 -28.23
C ARG A 163 9.34 42.16 -26.76
N ARG A 164 9.29 43.24 -25.94
CA ARG A 164 9.09 43.30 -24.48
C ARG A 164 7.78 42.67 -24.01
N CYS A 165 7.83 41.91 -22.92
CA CYS A 165 6.96 42.10 -21.74
C CYS A 165 7.50 41.31 -20.53
N ALA A 166 7.08 41.71 -19.33
CA ALA A 166 7.65 41.43 -18.02
C ALA A 166 7.35 40.02 -17.43
N GLN A 167 7.90 39.80 -16.22
CA GLN A 167 7.77 38.65 -15.28
C GLN A 167 8.71 37.46 -15.58
N VAL A 168 9.75 37.24 -14.76
CA VAL A 168 9.74 36.61 -13.41
C VAL A 168 9.14 35.20 -13.44
N VAL A 169 9.90 34.25 -12.88
CA VAL A 169 9.60 32.83 -12.58
C VAL A 169 10.19 31.78 -13.54
N SER A 170 11.23 31.12 -13.04
CA SER A 170 11.35 29.66 -12.83
C SER A 170 12.68 29.07 -13.32
N THR A 171 13.64 29.05 -12.41
CA THR A 171 14.74 28.07 -12.43
C THR A 171 14.14 26.68 -12.20
N THR A 172 13.72 26.00 -13.26
CA THR A 172 13.48 24.55 -13.22
C THR A 172 14.81 23.84 -13.38
N SER A 173 15.56 23.72 -12.28
CA SER A 173 16.66 22.77 -12.20
C SER A 173 16.07 21.37 -12.33
N LYS A 174 16.40 20.70 -13.44
CA LYS A 174 16.16 19.26 -13.58
C LYS A 174 16.85 18.57 -12.40
N PRO A 175 16.16 17.72 -11.61
CA PRO A 175 16.84 16.94 -10.59
C PRO A 175 17.82 15.99 -11.29
N ALA A 176 19.08 16.06 -10.87
CA ALA A 176 20.11 15.11 -11.28
C ALA A 176 19.63 13.68 -11.06
N PRO A 177 19.92 12.73 -11.96
CA PRO A 177 19.64 11.33 -11.71
C PRO A 177 20.48 10.86 -10.52
N ASN A 178 19.83 10.55 -9.40
CA ASN A 178 20.47 9.96 -8.24
C ASN A 178 21.20 8.67 -8.65
N PRO A 179 22.51 8.51 -8.36
CA PRO A 179 23.30 7.35 -8.76
C PRO A 179 23.05 6.10 -7.90
N PHE A 180 21.97 6.07 -7.12
CA PHE A 180 21.62 4.94 -6.25
C PHE A 180 20.23 4.40 -6.55
N PHE A 181 20.05 3.90 -7.78
CA PHE A 181 19.08 2.85 -8.01
C PHE A 181 19.57 1.59 -7.30
N ASN A 182 19.20 1.45 -6.02
CA ASN A 182 19.09 0.14 -5.43
C ASN A 182 18.14 -0.65 -6.34
N LYS A 183 18.71 -1.63 -7.06
CA LYS A 183 17.92 -2.70 -7.66
C LYS A 183 16.92 -3.12 -6.58
N ALA A 184 15.64 -2.88 -6.83
CA ALA A 184 14.57 -3.48 -6.07
C ALA A 184 14.85 -4.99 -6.12
N ALA A 185 15.45 -5.51 -5.05
CA ALA A 185 15.57 -6.92 -4.84
C ALA A 185 14.13 -7.39 -4.77
N THR A 186 13.64 -7.92 -5.88
CA THR A 186 12.47 -8.80 -5.91
C THR A 186 12.88 -10.04 -5.14
N SER A 187 12.97 -9.90 -3.82
CA SER A 187 12.99 -11.03 -2.93
C SER A 187 11.64 -11.69 -3.11
N LYS A 188 11.59 -12.70 -3.97
CA LYS A 188 10.57 -13.74 -3.90
C LYS A 188 10.80 -14.46 -2.57
N THR A 189 10.49 -13.81 -1.44
CA THR A 189 10.23 -14.52 -0.21
C THR A 189 8.97 -15.33 -0.47
N SER A 190 9.14 -16.57 -0.88
CA SER A 190 8.05 -17.53 -0.77
C SER A 190 7.70 -17.57 0.72
N HIS A 191 6.58 -16.95 1.09
CA HIS A 191 6.03 -17.16 2.41
C HIS A 191 5.64 -18.63 2.47
N ARG A 192 6.57 -19.48 2.93
CA ARG A 192 6.34 -20.90 3.19
C ARG A 192 5.24 -20.93 4.24
N LYS A 193 3.99 -21.12 3.79
CA LYS A 193 2.83 -21.20 4.69
C LYS A 193 3.15 -22.30 5.69
N SER A 194 3.01 -22.01 6.98
CA SER A 194 3.29 -23.04 7.99
C SER A 194 2.38 -24.24 7.72
N PRO A 195 2.86 -25.48 7.90
CA PRO A 195 2.15 -26.70 7.47
C PRO A 195 0.77 -26.89 8.14
N LEU A 196 0.50 -26.11 9.20
CA LEU A 196 -0.72 -26.11 9.99
C LEU A 196 -1.72 -25.01 9.59
N THR A 197 -1.30 -24.02 8.79
CA THR A 197 -2.19 -22.94 8.35
C THR A 197 -3.04 -23.37 7.17
N ARG A 198 -4.34 -23.07 7.26
CA ARG A 198 -5.30 -23.21 6.16
C ARG A 198 -5.82 -21.81 5.84
N THR A 199 -5.94 -21.48 4.56
CA THR A 199 -6.72 -20.30 4.15
C THR A 199 -8.16 -20.78 3.97
N SER A 200 -9.15 -19.98 4.39
CA SER A 200 -10.55 -20.27 4.06
C SER A 200 -10.72 -20.35 2.54
N VAL A 201 -11.74 -21.08 2.08
CA VAL A 201 -12.07 -21.22 0.65
C VAL A 201 -12.16 -19.83 -0.01
N ASP A 202 -12.76 -18.86 0.68
CA ASP A 202 -12.93 -17.48 0.19
C ASP A 202 -11.67 -16.61 0.26
N GLY A 203 -10.54 -17.10 0.76
CA GLY A 203 -9.31 -16.31 0.89
C GLY A 203 -9.29 -15.24 1.99
N LEU A 204 -10.44 -14.90 2.59
CA LEU A 204 -10.60 -13.77 3.53
C LEU A 204 -10.06 -14.03 4.94
N PHE A 205 -10.02 -15.30 5.36
CA PHE A 205 -9.63 -15.66 6.73
C PHE A 205 -8.54 -16.73 6.76
N GLN A 206 -7.73 -16.65 7.81
CA GLN A 206 -6.79 -17.67 8.20
C GLN A 206 -7.42 -18.58 9.26
N THR A 207 -7.48 -19.86 8.94
CA THR A 207 -7.88 -20.96 9.82
C THR A 207 -6.69 -21.92 9.99
N TYR A 208 -6.84 -22.93 10.83
CA TYR A 208 -5.76 -23.86 11.16
C TYR A 208 -6.26 -25.29 11.10
N LYS A 209 -5.36 -26.23 10.83
CA LYS A 209 -5.67 -27.67 11.03
C LYS A 209 -6.10 -27.85 12.49
N PRO A 210 -7.28 -28.47 12.75
CA PRO A 210 -7.83 -28.58 14.10
C PRO A 210 -7.15 -29.71 14.90
N VAL A 211 -5.82 -29.65 15.03
CA VAL A 211 -5.01 -30.62 15.79
C VAL A 211 -5.36 -30.59 17.28
N THR A 212 -5.84 -29.45 17.78
CA THR A 212 -6.35 -29.30 19.14
C THR A 212 -7.77 -28.71 19.11
N PRO A 213 -8.62 -29.01 20.10
CA PRO A 213 -9.99 -28.49 20.15
C PRO A 213 -10.03 -26.95 20.18
N GLY A 214 -9.04 -26.31 20.81
CA GLY A 214 -8.94 -24.85 20.86
C GLY A 214 -8.57 -24.16 19.54
N LEU A 215 -8.10 -24.92 18.53
CA LEU A 215 -7.84 -24.41 17.19
C LEU A 215 -9.04 -24.53 16.24
N ARG A 216 -9.97 -25.47 16.51
CA ARG A 216 -11.14 -25.75 15.66
C ARG A 216 -11.93 -24.51 15.28
N HIS A 217 -12.15 -23.62 16.23
CA HIS A 217 -12.94 -22.40 16.04
C HIS A 217 -12.09 -21.13 15.88
N LEU A 218 -10.76 -21.22 15.79
CA LEU A 218 -9.91 -20.06 15.63
C LEU A 218 -10.00 -19.52 14.20
N LYS A 219 -10.44 -18.27 14.07
CA LYS A 219 -10.57 -17.58 12.78
C LYS A 219 -9.93 -16.19 12.87
N ARG A 220 -9.01 -15.87 11.98
CA ARG A 220 -8.33 -14.56 11.92
C ARG A 220 -8.53 -13.92 10.55
N PRO A 221 -8.73 -12.60 10.46
CA PRO A 221 -8.74 -11.93 9.16
C PRO A 221 -7.34 -12.00 8.53
N LEU A 222 -7.27 -12.34 7.24
CA LEU A 222 -6.01 -12.43 6.52
C LEU A 222 -5.57 -11.01 6.09
N ASN A 223 -4.42 -10.54 6.58
CA ASN A 223 -3.86 -9.22 6.24
C ASN A 223 -2.38 -9.35 5.87
N PRO A 224 -2.04 -9.75 4.63
CA PRO A 224 -0.66 -10.02 4.23
C PRO A 224 0.17 -8.75 4.01
N HIS A 225 -0.49 -7.62 3.73
CA HIS A 225 0.15 -6.30 3.56
C HIS A 225 0.57 -5.64 4.88
N LEU A 226 0.25 -6.28 6.02
CA LEU A 226 0.54 -5.75 7.34
C LEU A 226 2.03 -5.93 7.67
N TYR A 227 2.66 -4.86 8.14
CA TYR A 227 4.07 -4.88 8.50
C TYR A 227 4.34 -5.85 9.66
N ALA A 228 5.35 -6.72 9.48
CA ALA A 228 5.70 -7.75 10.46
C ALA A 228 6.64 -7.27 11.57
N GLY A 229 7.25 -6.09 11.42
CA GLY A 229 8.26 -5.57 12.34
C GLY A 229 7.70 -4.82 13.56
N ARG A 230 8.61 -4.15 14.28
CA ARG A 230 8.29 -3.32 15.45
C ARG A 230 7.82 -1.91 15.04
N PRO A 231 6.98 -1.25 15.86
CA PRO A 231 6.63 0.15 15.62
C PRO A 231 7.81 1.08 15.83
N VAL A 232 7.73 2.30 15.31
CA VAL A 232 8.70 3.38 15.58
C VAL A 232 8.71 3.66 17.08
N ARG A 233 9.86 3.44 17.73
CA ARG A 233 9.98 3.44 19.19
C ARG A 233 9.63 4.80 19.79
N LEU A 234 9.95 5.88 19.08
CA LEU A 234 9.76 7.26 19.51
C LEU A 234 8.28 7.69 19.49
N LEU A 235 7.51 7.18 18.54
CA LEU A 235 6.05 7.40 18.46
C LEU A 235 5.25 6.45 19.38
N THR A 236 5.91 5.88 20.39
CA THR A 236 5.27 4.98 21.35
C THR A 236 5.74 5.21 22.77
N TYR A 237 4.85 4.98 23.72
CA TYR A 237 5.17 4.96 25.15
C TYR A 237 4.58 3.71 25.82
N PRO A 238 5.13 3.23 26.95
CA PRO A 238 4.64 2.03 27.61
C PRO A 238 3.23 2.22 28.19
N LEU A 239 2.33 1.25 27.98
CA LEU A 239 1.01 1.25 28.63
C LEU A 239 1.10 0.63 30.02
N ARG A 240 0.95 1.45 31.06
CA ARG A 240 0.74 0.97 32.45
C ARG A 240 -0.73 0.57 32.61
N LYS A 241 -0.99 -0.68 33.05
CA LYS A 241 -2.35 -1.22 33.18
C LYS A 241 -2.82 -1.16 34.63
N SER A 242 -4.00 -0.59 34.87
CA SER A 242 -4.61 -0.55 36.22
C SER A 242 -5.34 -1.84 36.62
N GLY A 243 -5.63 -2.73 35.67
CA GLY A 243 -6.46 -3.92 35.92
C GLY A 243 -7.92 -3.60 36.23
N GLY A 244 -8.41 -2.43 35.82
CA GLY A 244 -9.79 -1.99 36.09
C GLY A 244 -9.99 -1.31 37.46
N ARG A 245 -8.89 -0.94 38.12
CA ARG A 245 -8.90 -0.17 39.36
C ARG A 245 -8.86 1.34 39.10
N ASN A 246 -9.47 2.10 40.01
CA ASN A 246 -9.36 3.56 40.06
C ASN A 246 -8.15 3.99 40.93
N ASN A 247 -8.03 5.29 41.18
CA ASN A 247 -7.02 5.90 42.05
C ASN A 247 -7.06 5.40 43.51
N THR A 248 -8.22 4.97 44.02
CA THR A 248 -8.33 4.39 45.38
C THR A 248 -7.95 2.91 45.45
N GLY A 249 -7.55 2.30 44.32
CA GLY A 249 -7.20 0.87 44.25
C GLY A 249 -8.41 -0.07 44.21
N ARG A 250 -9.64 0.44 44.27
CA ARG A 250 -10.87 -0.36 44.18
C ARG A 250 -11.21 -0.70 42.74
N ILE A 251 -11.81 -1.86 42.51
CA ILE A 251 -12.25 -2.29 41.17
C ILE A 251 -13.50 -1.50 40.79
N THR A 252 -13.39 -0.59 39.82
CA THR A 252 -14.53 0.14 39.26
C THR A 252 -14.98 -0.45 37.92
N VAL A 253 -14.04 -0.99 37.13
CA VAL A 253 -14.32 -1.68 35.87
C VAL A 253 -14.02 -3.16 36.01
N ARG A 254 -15.07 -3.97 36.10
CA ARG A 254 -14.96 -5.43 36.23
C ARG A 254 -14.39 -6.08 34.95
N HIS A 255 -13.93 -7.32 35.10
CA HIS A 255 -13.47 -8.20 34.01
C HIS A 255 -12.20 -7.72 33.27
N ARG A 256 -11.41 -6.82 33.86
CA ARG A 256 -10.13 -6.34 33.27
C ARG A 256 -8.93 -6.84 34.07
N GLY A 257 -7.83 -7.15 33.40
CA GLY A 257 -6.54 -7.46 34.03
C GLY A 257 -5.78 -8.62 33.37
N GLY A 258 -4.48 -8.71 33.65
CA GLY A 258 -3.63 -9.87 33.27
C GLY A 258 -3.39 -10.08 31.77
N GLY A 259 -3.56 -9.05 30.94
CA GLY A 259 -3.28 -9.14 29.49
C GLY A 259 -1.84 -8.84 29.14
N HIS A 260 -1.41 -9.24 27.94
CA HIS A 260 -0.03 -9.08 27.44
C HIS A 260 0.47 -7.62 27.52
N ARG A 261 1.76 -7.41 27.83
CA ARG A 261 2.36 -6.06 27.88
C ARG A 261 2.18 -5.34 26.54
N GLN A 262 1.84 -4.05 26.59
CA GLN A 262 1.51 -3.24 25.43
C GLN A 262 2.22 -1.88 25.48
N ARG A 263 2.33 -1.25 24.32
CA ARG A 263 2.78 0.13 24.15
C ARG A 263 1.65 0.91 23.48
N ILE A 264 1.39 2.13 23.94
CA ILE A 264 0.48 3.03 23.24
C ILE A 264 1.25 3.66 22.07
N ARG A 265 0.64 3.63 20.89
CA ARG A 265 1.06 4.43 19.74
C ARG A 265 0.42 5.80 19.80
N ILE A 266 1.23 6.84 19.67
CA ILE A 266 0.79 8.24 19.57
C ILE A 266 0.25 8.41 18.16
N VAL A 267 -1.08 8.51 18.06
CA VAL A 267 -1.79 8.67 16.79
C VAL A 267 -2.20 10.13 16.65
N ASP A 268 -1.95 10.70 15.48
CA ASP A 268 -2.43 12.02 15.12
C ASP A 268 -3.93 11.98 14.80
N TRP A 269 -4.73 12.42 15.76
CA TRP A 269 -6.18 12.57 15.62
C TRP A 269 -6.61 13.95 15.13
N LYS A 270 -5.66 14.88 14.99
CA LYS A 270 -5.90 16.28 14.64
C LYS A 270 -5.63 16.53 13.17
N ARG A 271 -4.54 16.01 12.60
CA ARG A 271 -4.17 16.21 11.19
C ARG A 271 -4.10 17.70 10.84
N GLU A 272 -3.50 18.50 11.73
CA GLU A 272 -3.39 19.96 11.53
C GLU A 272 -2.40 20.33 10.43
N GLU A 273 -1.32 19.56 10.30
CA GLU A 273 -0.32 19.78 9.26
C GLU A 273 -0.86 19.39 7.88
N GLY A 274 -0.84 20.36 6.97
CA GLY A 274 -1.15 20.15 5.56
C GLY A 274 -0.03 19.46 4.79
N GLY A 275 -0.07 19.63 3.46
CA GLY A 275 0.92 19.05 2.55
C GLY A 275 0.73 17.55 2.30
N ILE A 276 1.61 17.00 1.46
CA ILE A 276 1.54 15.61 1.01
C ILE A 276 2.34 14.73 1.96
N TRP A 277 1.68 13.67 2.44
CA TRP A 277 2.26 12.66 3.31
C TRP A 277 2.27 11.31 2.60
N ASP A 278 3.43 10.70 2.49
CA ASP A 278 3.59 9.38 1.87
C ASP A 278 3.37 8.29 2.95
N VAL A 279 2.55 7.30 2.62
CA VAL A 279 2.25 6.14 3.47
C VAL A 279 3.40 5.15 3.37
N VAL A 280 4.19 5.04 4.43
CA VAL A 280 5.37 4.17 4.45
C VAL A 280 4.97 2.71 4.62
N ARG A 281 4.08 2.43 5.58
CA ARG A 281 3.64 1.07 5.92
C ARG A 281 2.39 1.07 6.78
N ILE A 282 1.71 -0.07 6.81
CA ILE A 282 0.53 -0.31 7.64
C ILE A 282 0.91 -1.29 8.75
N GLU A 283 0.60 -0.94 9.99
CA GLU A 283 0.99 -1.67 11.18
C GLU A 283 -0.22 -2.17 11.98
N TYR A 284 -0.02 -3.33 12.61
CA TYR A 284 -0.92 -3.83 13.64
C TYR A 284 -0.83 -2.97 14.90
N ASP A 285 -1.98 -2.56 15.45
CA ASP A 285 -2.04 -1.97 16.78
C ASP A 285 -2.81 -2.81 17.80
N PRO A 286 -2.22 -3.15 18.96
CA PRO A 286 -2.88 -3.95 19.98
C PRO A 286 -3.84 -3.15 20.88
N GLY A 287 -3.79 -1.81 20.83
CA GLY A 287 -4.63 -0.91 21.62
C GLY A 287 -5.96 -0.53 20.95
N ARG A 288 -6.16 -0.90 19.69
CA ARG A 288 -7.38 -0.64 18.92
C ARG A 288 -7.71 -1.81 17.98
N SER A 289 -8.88 -1.75 17.34
CA SER A 289 -9.31 -2.76 16.38
C SER A 289 -8.80 -2.49 14.97
N ALA A 290 -8.72 -1.22 14.58
CA ALA A 290 -8.27 -0.79 13.25
C ALA A 290 -6.75 -0.88 13.12
N HIS A 291 -6.26 -0.90 11.87
CA HIS A 291 -4.83 -0.77 11.59
C HIS A 291 -4.42 0.70 11.60
N LEU A 292 -3.12 0.94 11.77
CA LEU A 292 -2.55 2.28 11.62
C LEU A 292 -1.66 2.34 10.40
N ALA A 293 -1.64 3.49 9.75
CA ALA A 293 -0.64 3.82 8.76
C ALA A 293 0.44 4.68 9.41
N LEU A 294 1.70 4.31 9.18
CA LEU A 294 2.83 5.18 9.43
C LEU A 294 3.03 6.04 8.19
N ILE A 295 2.92 7.35 8.36
CA ILE A 295 3.09 8.33 7.31
C ILE A 295 4.32 9.17 7.55
N LYS A 296 4.88 9.67 6.46
CA LYS A 296 6.07 10.52 6.43
C LYS A 296 5.81 11.74 5.56
N ARG A 297 6.18 12.93 6.03
CA ARG A 297 6.11 14.16 5.22
C ARG A 297 7.12 14.09 4.09
N ARG A 298 6.70 14.41 2.87
CA ARG A 298 7.62 14.45 1.72
C ARG A 298 8.78 15.43 1.98
N GLY A 299 9.99 15.03 1.60
CA GLY A 299 11.21 15.83 1.82
C GLY A 299 11.92 15.60 3.17
N THR A 300 11.31 14.87 4.10
CA THR A 300 11.99 14.48 5.35
C THR A 300 12.95 13.29 5.11
N PRO A 301 14.02 13.12 5.93
CA PRO A 301 14.94 11.98 5.79
C PRO A 301 14.25 10.62 6.08
N GLU A 302 14.78 9.53 5.51
CA GLU A 302 14.19 8.18 5.59
C GLU A 302 14.25 7.51 6.97
N SER A 303 15.16 7.94 7.84
CA SER A 303 15.25 7.42 9.20
C SER A 303 14.29 8.15 10.13
N ALA A 304 13.29 7.42 10.65
CA ALA A 304 12.32 7.93 11.63
C ALA A 304 12.96 8.40 12.96
N GLU A 305 14.18 7.96 13.26
CA GLU A 305 14.95 8.38 14.44
C GLU A 305 15.63 9.74 14.24
N ALA A 306 16.09 10.05 13.02
CA ALA A 306 16.69 11.35 12.71
C ALA A 306 15.64 12.47 12.56
N SER A 307 14.42 12.14 12.13
CA SER A 307 13.34 13.10 11.82
C SER A 307 12.56 13.65 13.03
N LEU A 308 13.05 13.39 14.25
CA LEU A 308 12.54 14.04 15.45
C LEU A 308 13.23 15.37 15.75
N SER A 309 14.37 15.65 15.08
CA SER A 309 14.67 17.03 14.76
C SER A 309 13.55 17.51 13.85
N ALA A 310 12.67 18.32 14.40
CA ALA A 310 11.70 19.05 13.63
C ALA A 310 12.35 19.69 12.40
N ASP A 311 11.56 19.95 11.35
CA ASP A 311 11.96 20.96 10.37
C ASP A 311 12.43 22.24 11.10
N SER A 312 13.05 23.17 10.38
CA SER A 312 13.32 24.53 10.87
C SER A 312 12.13 25.21 11.59
N GLN A 313 10.90 24.72 11.37
CA GLN A 313 9.64 25.17 11.96
C GLN A 313 9.08 24.31 13.11
N GLY A 314 9.82 23.37 13.71
CA GLY A 314 9.31 22.65 14.90
C GLY A 314 8.35 21.47 14.60
N ARG A 315 8.12 21.11 13.33
CA ARG A 315 7.09 20.13 12.92
C ARG A 315 7.61 18.68 12.81
N PRO A 316 6.90 17.67 13.36
CA PRO A 316 7.27 16.26 13.22
C PRO A 316 7.28 15.79 11.76
N GLY A 317 8.32 15.05 11.35
CA GLY A 317 8.39 14.49 10.00
C GLY A 317 7.59 13.20 9.81
N TRP A 318 7.22 12.52 10.89
CA TRP A 318 6.57 11.21 10.88
C TRP A 318 5.40 11.18 11.86
N ALA A 319 4.31 10.51 11.47
CA ALA A 319 3.13 10.37 12.31
C ALA A 319 2.44 9.03 12.09
N TYR A 320 1.72 8.55 13.11
CA TYR A 320 0.73 7.49 12.92
C TYR A 320 -0.64 8.10 12.67
N ILE A 321 -1.33 7.62 11.65
CA ILE A 321 -2.73 7.94 11.40
C ILE A 321 -3.57 6.67 11.37
N LEU A 322 -4.88 6.83 11.49
CA LEU A 322 -5.82 5.72 11.31
C LEU A 322 -5.80 5.29 9.83
N ALA A 323 -5.52 4.02 9.55
CA ALA A 323 -5.52 3.54 8.17
C ALA A 323 -6.94 3.40 7.65
N THR A 324 -7.17 3.82 6.41
CA THR A 324 -8.42 3.55 5.69
C THR A 324 -8.43 2.16 5.10
N GLU A 325 -9.63 1.68 4.78
CA GLU A 325 -9.77 0.57 3.86
C GLU A 325 -9.14 0.92 2.51
N GLY A 326 -8.51 -0.07 1.86
CA GLY A 326 -7.83 0.12 0.58
C GLY A 326 -6.41 0.68 0.69
N MET A 327 -6.07 1.51 1.68
CA MET A 327 -4.75 2.14 1.83
C MET A 327 -3.61 1.11 1.82
N ARG A 328 -2.50 1.40 1.15
CA ARG A 328 -1.29 0.58 1.08
C ARG A 328 -0.02 1.43 1.23
N ALA A 329 1.10 0.74 1.45
CA ALA A 329 2.40 1.37 1.40
C ALA A 329 2.66 1.93 -0.01
N GLY A 330 3.11 3.17 -0.10
CA GLY A 330 3.31 3.91 -1.35
C GLY A 330 2.18 4.88 -1.70
N ASP A 331 1.01 4.77 -1.06
CA ASP A 331 -0.07 5.75 -1.25
C ASP A 331 0.32 7.10 -0.64
N HIS A 332 -0.33 8.17 -1.09
CA HIS A 332 -0.16 9.51 -0.53
C HIS A 332 -1.49 10.02 0.03
N VAL A 333 -1.41 10.77 1.14
CA VAL A 333 -2.56 11.39 1.79
C VAL A 333 -2.26 12.83 2.13
N GLN A 334 -3.30 13.66 2.10
CA GLN A 334 -3.20 15.08 2.39
C GLN A 334 -4.22 15.47 3.48
N SER A 335 -3.86 16.48 4.26
CA SER A 335 -4.80 17.17 5.13
C SER A 335 -5.08 18.56 4.59
N PHE A 336 -6.35 18.93 4.51
CA PHE A 336 -6.81 20.27 4.14
C PHE A 336 -7.31 21.02 5.37
N ARG A 337 -6.84 20.65 6.57
CA ARG A 337 -7.25 21.29 7.82
C ARG A 337 -6.71 22.71 7.97
N SER A 338 -5.51 22.96 7.48
CA SER A 338 -4.84 24.27 7.50
C SER A 338 -5.30 25.22 6.39
N GLY A 339 -6.18 24.78 5.49
CA GLY A 339 -6.57 25.51 4.29
C GLY A 339 -6.27 24.74 3.00
N ILE A 340 -6.84 25.24 1.90
CA ILE A 340 -6.59 24.73 0.55
C ILE A 340 -5.33 25.44 0.03
N PRO A 341 -4.30 24.71 -0.42
CA PRO A 341 -3.15 25.36 -1.03
C PRO A 341 -3.56 26.01 -2.35
N PRO A 342 -3.10 27.25 -2.64
CA PRO A 342 -3.53 28.02 -3.81
C PRO A 342 -3.17 27.32 -5.13
N ASP A 343 -2.10 26.54 -5.14
CA ASP A 343 -1.59 25.84 -6.33
C ASP A 343 -2.47 24.66 -6.78
N LEU A 344 -3.41 24.20 -5.95
CA LEU A 344 -4.17 22.97 -6.23
C LEU A 344 -5.25 23.18 -7.28
N VAL A 345 -5.98 24.29 -7.21
CA VAL A 345 -7.03 24.66 -8.16
C VAL A 345 -6.93 26.16 -8.40
N PRO A 346 -6.40 26.59 -9.56
CA PRO A 346 -6.37 28.00 -9.93
C PRO A 346 -7.78 28.61 -9.89
N GLY A 347 -7.94 29.74 -9.21
CA GLY A 347 -9.22 30.46 -9.13
C GLY A 347 -10.17 30.04 -8.01
N LEU A 348 -9.80 29.06 -7.16
CA LEU A 348 -10.64 28.66 -6.02
C LEU A 348 -10.38 29.54 -4.78
N ASN A 349 -11.09 30.67 -4.68
CA ASN A 349 -11.08 31.52 -3.50
C ASN A 349 -12.14 31.06 -2.49
N LEU A 350 -11.90 29.93 -1.82
CA LEU A 350 -12.71 29.48 -0.67
C LEU A 350 -12.03 29.91 0.62
N GLU A 351 -12.33 31.12 1.09
CA GLU A 351 -12.02 31.48 2.47
C GLU A 351 -12.80 30.55 3.41
N LEU A 352 -12.08 29.73 4.19
CA LEU A 352 -12.68 28.97 5.27
C LEU A 352 -13.28 29.96 6.29
N PRO A 353 -14.42 29.64 6.93
CA PRO A 353 -15.19 30.60 7.72
C PRO A 353 -14.54 30.91 9.08
N SER A 354 -13.37 31.56 9.08
CA SER A 354 -12.64 31.99 10.29
C SER A 354 -12.05 33.40 10.25
N SER A 355 -12.45 34.26 9.31
CA SER A 355 -12.13 35.70 9.38
C SER A 355 -13.30 36.52 8.85
N LYS A 356 -13.88 37.35 9.72
CA LYS A 356 -14.87 38.35 9.35
C LYS A 356 -14.17 39.49 8.62
N SER A 357 -14.47 39.71 7.35
CA SER A 357 -14.48 41.05 6.73
C SER A 357 -15.62 41.10 5.73
N LYS A 358 -16.68 41.83 6.08
CA LYS A 358 -17.75 42.21 5.18
C LYS A 358 -17.22 43.30 4.24
N SER A 359 -17.25 43.06 2.94
CA SER A 359 -17.36 44.12 1.94
C SER A 359 -18.45 43.70 0.96
N GLN A 360 -19.63 44.33 1.11
CA GLN A 360 -20.70 44.29 0.12
C GLN A 360 -20.29 45.16 -1.06
N SER A 361 -20.42 44.63 -2.28
CA SER A 361 -20.57 45.45 -3.48
C SER A 361 -21.58 44.76 -4.41
N ASP A 362 -22.48 45.57 -4.94
CA ASP A 362 -23.69 45.20 -5.70
C ASP A 362 -23.45 44.85 -7.18
N SER A 363 -24.47 44.19 -7.75
CA SER A 363 -24.96 44.23 -9.14
C SER A 363 -24.37 43.34 -10.27
N SER A 364 -25.31 42.59 -10.88
CA SER A 364 -25.46 42.09 -12.27
C SER A 364 -24.41 41.24 -13.01
N ASP A 365 -23.15 41.14 -12.59
CA ASP A 365 -22.15 40.27 -13.28
C ASP A 365 -21.89 38.92 -12.58
N ASN A 366 -22.78 38.52 -11.66
CA ASN A 366 -22.53 37.46 -10.69
C ASN A 366 -22.80 36.01 -11.17
N GLU A 367 -23.44 35.78 -12.31
CA GLU A 367 -23.77 34.41 -12.75
C GLU A 367 -22.53 33.64 -13.26
N ASP A 368 -21.63 34.30 -14.00
CA ASP A 368 -20.40 33.69 -14.50
C ASP A 368 -19.40 33.39 -13.36
N ALA A 369 -19.37 34.24 -12.33
CA ALA A 369 -18.57 34.05 -11.12
C ALA A 369 -19.08 32.88 -10.24
N ASN A 370 -20.40 32.72 -10.13
CA ASN A 370 -21.01 31.59 -9.42
C ASN A 370 -20.82 30.27 -10.17
N THR A 371 -20.88 30.30 -11.50
CA THR A 371 -20.66 29.12 -12.35
C THR A 371 -19.21 28.67 -12.30
N SER A 372 -18.26 29.59 -12.42
CA SER A 372 -16.82 29.29 -12.33
C SER A 372 -16.40 28.79 -10.94
N SER A 373 -16.94 29.37 -9.85
CA SER A 373 -16.67 28.90 -8.49
C SER A 373 -17.28 27.51 -8.20
N SER A 374 -18.47 27.23 -8.72
CA SER A 374 -19.09 25.90 -8.65
C SER A 374 -18.27 24.84 -9.40
N LEU A 375 -17.78 25.18 -10.60
CA LEU A 375 -16.88 24.31 -11.37
C LEU A 375 -15.55 24.09 -10.64
N ALA A 376 -14.95 25.14 -10.08
CA ALA A 376 -13.72 25.05 -9.29
C ALA A 376 -13.90 24.16 -8.06
N LEU A 377 -15.05 24.25 -7.36
CA LEU A 377 -15.39 23.36 -6.24
C LEU A 377 -15.57 21.91 -6.71
N GLY A 378 -16.17 21.69 -7.88
CA GLY A 378 -16.29 20.38 -8.52
C GLY A 378 -14.93 19.75 -8.82
N ILE A 379 -14.03 20.51 -9.44
CA ILE A 379 -12.64 20.11 -9.73
C ILE A 379 -11.90 19.80 -8.42
N PHE A 380 -12.02 20.68 -7.43
CA PHE A 380 -11.42 20.48 -6.12
C PHE A 380 -11.89 19.17 -5.47
N ARG A 381 -13.20 18.91 -5.47
CA ARG A 381 -13.78 17.67 -4.93
C ARG A 381 -13.25 16.44 -5.67
N ALA A 382 -13.15 16.48 -7.00
CA ALA A 382 -12.61 15.38 -7.79
C ALA A 382 -11.15 15.05 -7.44
N LEU A 383 -10.33 16.07 -7.19
CA LEU A 383 -8.92 15.89 -6.81
C LEU A 383 -8.74 15.42 -5.36
N THR A 384 -9.57 15.92 -4.45
CA THR A 384 -9.37 15.79 -3.00
C THR A 384 -10.17 14.67 -2.34
N LEU A 385 -11.28 14.20 -2.91
CA LEU A 385 -12.10 13.09 -2.41
C LEU A 385 -11.45 11.72 -2.63
N LYS A 386 -10.20 11.59 -2.19
CA LYS A 386 -9.44 10.34 -2.15
C LYS A 386 -9.48 9.77 -0.73
N SER A 387 -9.56 8.45 -0.62
CA SER A 387 -9.57 7.76 0.67
C SER A 387 -8.32 8.11 1.48
N GLY A 388 -8.49 8.49 2.75
CA GLY A 388 -7.40 8.87 3.65
C GLY A 388 -7.10 10.38 3.69
N ASN A 389 -7.64 11.17 2.75
CA ASN A 389 -7.57 12.62 2.84
C ASN A 389 -8.50 13.16 3.92
N VAL A 390 -8.12 14.29 4.53
CA VAL A 390 -8.90 14.97 5.57
C VAL A 390 -9.43 16.29 5.01
N LEU A 391 -10.74 16.49 5.09
CA LEU A 391 -11.42 17.69 4.62
C LEU A 391 -12.41 18.21 5.68
N PRO A 392 -12.73 19.52 5.67
CA PRO A 392 -13.86 20.05 6.41
C PRO A 392 -15.18 19.50 5.85
N LEU A 393 -16.17 19.29 6.71
CA LEU A 393 -17.46 18.72 6.33
C LEU A 393 -18.20 19.57 5.30
N SER A 394 -18.02 20.90 5.29
CA SER A 394 -18.61 21.80 4.28
C SER A 394 -18.20 21.47 2.85
N LEU A 395 -16.97 20.99 2.63
CA LEU A 395 -16.44 20.71 1.29
C LEU A 395 -16.78 19.31 0.80
N ILE A 396 -17.11 18.40 1.72
CA ILE A 396 -17.40 17.01 1.43
C ILE A 396 -18.84 16.89 0.94
N PRO A 397 -19.13 16.38 -0.27
CA PRO A 397 -20.49 16.29 -0.77
C PRO A 397 -21.34 15.27 0.00
N PRO A 398 -22.67 15.47 0.06
CA PRO A 398 -23.58 14.49 0.64
C PRO A 398 -23.52 13.15 -0.11
N GLY A 399 -23.79 12.06 0.58
CA GLY A 399 -23.65 10.69 0.07
C GLY A 399 -22.24 10.11 0.20
N THR A 400 -21.23 10.91 0.55
CA THR A 400 -19.88 10.40 0.76
C THR A 400 -19.71 9.66 2.08
N VAL A 401 -18.85 8.65 2.04
CA VAL A 401 -18.49 7.84 3.20
C VAL A 401 -17.27 8.44 3.88
N VAL A 402 -17.39 8.71 5.17
CA VAL A 402 -16.36 9.35 6.00
C VAL A 402 -16.13 8.61 7.30
N HIS A 403 -14.98 8.81 7.92
CA HIS A 403 -14.63 8.31 9.24
C HIS A 403 -13.76 9.32 9.99
N ASN A 404 -13.43 9.02 11.24
CA ASN A 404 -12.56 9.87 12.06
C ASN A 404 -13.05 11.34 12.15
N ILE A 405 -14.28 11.53 12.61
CA ILE A 405 -14.97 12.83 12.58
C ILE A 405 -14.70 13.63 13.86
N THR A 406 -14.39 14.92 13.72
CA THR A 406 -14.25 15.87 14.84
C THR A 406 -15.61 16.41 15.27
N LEU A 407 -15.76 16.74 16.56
CA LEU A 407 -16.98 17.39 17.06
C LEU A 407 -16.88 18.92 16.99
N THR A 408 -15.66 19.43 17.13
CA THR A 408 -15.33 20.85 17.07
C THR A 408 -14.28 21.09 15.98
N PRO A 409 -14.17 22.30 15.44
CA PRO A 409 -13.23 22.60 14.35
C PRO A 409 -11.77 22.43 14.74
N THR A 410 -11.42 22.76 15.99
CA THR A 410 -10.05 22.70 16.54
C THR A 410 -9.74 21.41 17.31
N GLY A 411 -10.77 20.65 17.69
CA GLY A 411 -10.62 19.44 18.50
C GLY A 411 -10.10 18.23 17.70
N PRO A 412 -9.62 17.18 18.39
CA PRO A 412 -9.26 15.92 17.75
C PRO A 412 -10.51 15.16 17.29
N ALA A 413 -10.31 14.24 16.36
CA ALA A 413 -11.35 13.32 15.93
C ALA A 413 -11.79 12.38 17.04
N ARG A 414 -13.11 12.23 17.21
CA ARG A 414 -13.74 11.47 18.32
C ARG A 414 -14.64 10.35 17.83
N LEU A 415 -15.35 10.56 16.72
CA LEU A 415 -16.35 9.61 16.21
C LEU A 415 -15.77 8.71 15.12
N VAL A 416 -16.34 7.50 14.98
CA VAL A 416 -16.08 6.58 13.85
C VAL A 416 -14.59 6.21 13.70
N ARG A 417 -14.01 5.60 14.74
CA ARG A 417 -12.58 5.21 14.79
C ARG A 417 -12.34 3.70 14.85
N SER A 418 -13.41 2.92 14.96
CA SER A 418 -13.32 1.46 15.12
C SER A 418 -13.18 0.79 13.76
N ALA A 419 -12.51 -0.36 13.73
CA ALA A 419 -12.34 -1.16 12.52
C ALA A 419 -13.64 -1.38 11.74
N GLY A 420 -13.60 -1.14 10.43
CA GLY A 420 -14.75 -1.33 9.52
C GLY A 420 -15.92 -0.39 9.76
N THR A 421 -15.78 0.63 10.61
CA THR A 421 -16.85 1.61 10.82
C THR A 421 -16.70 2.77 9.85
N SER A 422 -17.83 3.32 9.45
CA SER A 422 -17.92 4.53 8.66
C SER A 422 -19.19 5.29 9.03
N ALA A 423 -19.29 6.51 8.53
CA ALA A 423 -20.47 7.34 8.59
C ALA A 423 -20.75 7.90 7.20
N LEU A 424 -21.98 8.31 6.98
CA LEU A 424 -22.45 8.87 5.71
C LEU A 424 -22.81 10.34 5.93
N VAL A 425 -22.29 11.23 5.09
CA VAL A 425 -22.75 12.62 5.04
C VAL A 425 -24.14 12.63 4.42
N VAL A 426 -25.15 13.12 5.13
CA VAL A 426 -26.55 13.07 4.67
C VAL A 426 -26.91 14.36 3.94
N ALA A 427 -26.76 15.50 4.61
CA ALA A 427 -27.12 16.80 4.08
C ALA A 427 -26.34 17.91 4.81
N HIS A 428 -26.08 19.01 4.11
CA HIS A 428 -25.60 20.25 4.72
C HIS A 428 -26.80 21.16 4.97
N GLU A 429 -26.89 21.71 6.17
CA GLU A 429 -27.94 22.68 6.51
C GLU A 429 -27.55 24.06 5.96
N THR A 430 -28.49 24.72 5.29
CA THR A 430 -28.32 26.09 4.79
C THR A 430 -28.64 27.11 5.89
N ALA A 431 -28.17 28.35 5.73
CA ALA A 431 -28.36 29.42 6.72
C ALA A 431 -29.85 29.69 7.02
N GLU A 432 -30.71 29.55 6.01
CA GLU A 432 -32.18 29.73 6.11
C GLU A 432 -32.86 28.73 7.06
N GLN A 433 -32.26 27.55 7.24
CA GLN A 433 -32.80 26.50 8.12
C GLN A 433 -32.40 26.69 9.58
N SER A 434 -31.53 27.66 9.89
CA SER A 434 -31.08 27.95 11.25
C SER A 434 -32.03 28.94 11.94
N PRO A 435 -32.65 28.58 13.08
CA PRO A 435 -33.59 29.46 13.79
C PRO A 435 -32.91 30.62 14.55
N SER A 436 -31.58 30.75 14.49
CA SER A 436 -30.80 31.75 15.24
C SER A 436 -30.31 32.88 14.33
N PRO A 437 -30.30 34.15 14.80
CA PRO A 437 -29.86 35.31 14.01
C PRO A 437 -28.37 35.28 13.63
N THR A 438 -27.55 34.45 14.30
CA THR A 438 -26.20 34.10 13.84
C THR A 438 -26.17 32.62 13.48
N PRO A 439 -26.27 32.25 12.19
CA PRO A 439 -26.48 30.86 11.82
C PRO A 439 -25.23 30.03 12.11
N THR A 440 -25.34 29.10 13.05
CA THR A 440 -24.35 28.04 13.22
C THR A 440 -24.67 26.94 12.22
N LEU A 441 -23.83 26.80 11.20
CA LEU A 441 -24.07 25.85 10.11
C LEU A 441 -23.68 24.43 10.52
N TYR A 442 -24.60 23.49 10.34
CA TYR A 442 -24.39 22.08 10.64
C TYR A 442 -24.45 21.22 9.38
N THR A 443 -23.81 20.06 9.47
CA THR A 443 -23.93 18.95 8.54
C THR A 443 -24.58 17.80 9.29
N GLN A 444 -25.60 17.21 8.69
CA GLN A 444 -26.23 16.00 9.19
C GLN A 444 -25.40 14.79 8.76
N VAL A 445 -24.93 14.03 9.74
CA VAL A 445 -24.12 12.83 9.51
C VAL A 445 -24.81 11.62 10.12
N ARG A 446 -24.99 10.57 9.32
CA ARG A 446 -25.47 9.27 9.77
C ARG A 446 -24.29 8.45 10.29
N LEU A 447 -24.27 8.20 11.58
CA LEU A 447 -23.23 7.43 12.26
C LEU A 447 -23.40 5.93 12.05
N ALA A 448 -22.35 5.14 12.33
CA ALA A 448 -22.38 3.68 12.30
C ALA A 448 -23.45 3.03 13.20
N SER A 449 -23.98 3.77 14.19
CA SER A 449 -25.11 3.32 15.03
C SER A 449 -26.48 3.42 14.34
N GLY A 450 -26.56 4.09 13.19
CA GLY A 450 -27.80 4.49 12.52
C GLY A 450 -28.40 5.80 13.03
N GLU A 451 -27.81 6.44 14.03
CA GLU A 451 -28.21 7.78 14.50
C GLU A 451 -27.80 8.85 13.49
N ILE A 452 -28.70 9.80 13.20
CA ILE A 452 -28.39 10.99 12.39
C ILE A 452 -28.20 12.17 13.34
N ARG A 453 -27.03 12.79 13.26
CA ARG A 453 -26.58 13.83 14.18
C ARG A 453 -26.06 15.05 13.43
N ARG A 454 -26.38 16.25 13.94
CA ARG A 454 -25.77 17.53 13.55
C ARG A 454 -24.34 17.63 14.06
N ILE A 455 -23.43 17.95 13.16
CA ILE A 455 -22.01 18.24 13.43
C ILE A 455 -21.69 19.57 12.74
N LEU A 456 -20.84 20.42 13.32
CA LEU A 456 -20.50 21.70 12.72
C LEU A 456 -19.92 21.51 11.30
N GLN A 457 -20.30 22.37 10.35
CA GLN A 457 -19.76 22.32 8.97
C GLN A 457 -18.24 22.54 8.91
N SER A 458 -17.70 23.35 9.83
CA SER A 458 -16.27 23.58 10.01
C SER A 458 -15.53 22.44 10.74
N ALA A 459 -16.23 21.39 11.16
CA ALA A 459 -15.59 20.18 11.67
C ALA A 459 -14.98 19.37 10.52
N PHE A 460 -14.04 18.48 10.85
CA PHE A 460 -13.26 17.73 9.87
C PHE A 460 -13.60 16.25 9.91
N ALA A 461 -13.45 15.60 8.76
CA ALA A 461 -13.57 14.16 8.62
C ALA A 461 -12.54 13.62 7.63
N THR A 462 -12.19 12.35 7.79
CA THR A 462 -11.32 11.63 6.84
C THR A 462 -12.19 10.85 5.85
N ILE A 463 -11.89 10.93 4.56
CA ILE A 463 -12.65 10.25 3.51
C ILE A 463 -12.40 8.74 3.57
N GLY A 464 -13.46 7.95 3.42
CA GLY A 464 -13.44 6.50 3.34
C GLY A 464 -13.90 5.79 4.62
N THR A 465 -13.74 4.47 4.62
CA THR A 465 -14.06 3.57 5.73
C THR A 465 -12.80 3.25 6.55
N VAL A 466 -12.96 2.95 7.85
CA VAL A 466 -11.83 2.54 8.69
C VAL A 466 -11.36 1.14 8.28
N SER A 467 -10.04 0.94 8.24
CA SER A 467 -9.40 -0.36 7.94
C SER A 467 -9.88 -1.52 8.81
N ASN A 468 -9.55 -2.75 8.37
CA ASN A 468 -9.83 -4.02 9.05
C ASN A 468 -11.34 -4.35 9.21
N PRO A 469 -12.16 -4.29 8.14
CA PRO A 469 -13.60 -4.53 8.23
C PRO A 469 -13.97 -5.94 8.72
N LEU A 470 -13.13 -6.93 8.41
CA LEU A 470 -13.29 -8.33 8.83
C LEU A 470 -12.99 -8.57 10.32
N TRP A 471 -12.56 -7.54 11.07
CA TRP A 471 -12.28 -7.67 12.51
C TRP A 471 -13.44 -8.23 13.31
N LYS A 472 -14.68 -7.86 12.96
CA LYS A 472 -15.90 -8.31 13.66
C LYS A 472 -16.14 -9.82 13.50
N ASN A 473 -15.66 -10.42 12.41
CA ASN A 473 -15.87 -11.82 12.07
C ASN A 473 -14.77 -12.74 12.62
N ARG A 474 -13.78 -12.21 13.35
CA ARG A 474 -12.74 -13.02 13.98
C ARG A 474 -13.32 -13.85 15.13
N SER A 475 -12.78 -15.05 15.32
CA SER A 475 -13.11 -15.91 16.46
C SER A 475 -11.87 -16.24 17.27
N LEU A 476 -11.98 -16.08 18.59
CA LEU A 476 -10.86 -16.32 19.50
C LEU A 476 -10.57 -17.79 19.74
N GLY A 477 -11.51 -18.71 19.49
CA GLY A 477 -11.33 -20.17 19.60
C GLY A 477 -11.09 -20.76 21.00
N LYS A 478 -10.45 -20.04 21.93
CA LYS A 478 -10.17 -20.52 23.30
C LYS A 478 -10.17 -19.39 24.35
N ALA A 479 -10.50 -19.73 25.59
CA ALA A 479 -10.56 -18.79 26.71
C ALA A 479 -9.21 -18.08 26.98
N GLY A 480 -8.09 -18.81 26.88
CA GLY A 480 -6.75 -18.24 27.10
C GLY A 480 -6.42 -17.05 26.20
N ARG A 481 -6.97 -17.00 24.98
CA ARG A 481 -6.77 -15.87 24.07
C ARG A 481 -7.51 -14.60 24.54
N SER A 482 -8.65 -14.76 25.22
CA SER A 482 -9.34 -13.66 25.90
C SER A 482 -8.51 -13.12 27.08
N ARG A 483 -7.86 -14.02 27.83
CA ARG A 483 -6.94 -13.64 28.91
C ARG A 483 -5.76 -12.81 28.40
N TRP A 484 -5.15 -13.19 27.27
CA TRP A 484 -4.06 -12.42 26.64
C TRP A 484 -4.49 -11.01 26.25
N LEU A 485 -5.75 -10.82 25.85
CA LEU A 485 -6.34 -9.51 25.55
C LEU A 485 -6.67 -8.69 26.81
N GLY A 486 -6.42 -9.23 28.00
CA GLY A 486 -6.65 -8.56 29.29
C GLY A 486 -8.10 -8.61 29.76
N TRP A 487 -8.88 -9.55 29.25
CA TRP A 487 -10.23 -9.84 29.71
C TRP A 487 -10.22 -11.01 30.69
N ARG A 488 -10.79 -10.81 31.89
CA ARG A 488 -10.99 -11.83 32.93
C ARG A 488 -12.36 -12.49 32.76
N PRO A 489 -12.58 -13.69 33.34
CA PRO A 489 -13.89 -14.34 33.33
C PRO A 489 -14.99 -13.43 33.89
N ALA A 490 -16.20 -13.56 33.35
CA ALA A 490 -17.40 -12.87 33.83
C ALA A 490 -18.35 -13.89 34.46
N VAL A 491 -18.63 -13.72 35.76
CA VAL A 491 -19.56 -14.58 36.49
C VAL A 491 -20.99 -14.06 36.27
N ARG A 492 -21.92 -14.95 35.96
CA ARG A 492 -23.34 -14.61 35.74
C ARG A 492 -24.03 -14.37 37.09
N GLY A 493 -24.96 -13.42 37.15
CA GLY A 493 -25.70 -13.11 38.37
C GLY A 493 -26.49 -14.29 38.95
N VAL A 494 -27.07 -15.14 38.10
CA VAL A 494 -27.78 -16.38 38.50
C VAL A 494 -26.89 -17.45 39.15
N ALA A 495 -25.57 -17.31 39.05
CA ALA A 495 -24.61 -18.23 39.67
C ALA A 495 -24.06 -17.67 41.00
N MET A 496 -24.56 -16.52 41.46
CA MET A 496 -24.14 -15.87 42.69
C MET A 496 -25.16 -16.09 43.80
N ASN A 497 -24.82 -15.70 45.02
CA ASN A 497 -25.76 -15.67 46.14
C ASN A 497 -26.69 -14.45 46.04
N ALA A 498 -27.81 -14.49 46.78
CA ALA A 498 -28.79 -13.40 46.81
C ALA A 498 -28.20 -12.06 47.28
N LYS A 499 -27.18 -12.10 48.16
CA LYS A 499 -26.44 -10.92 48.64
C LYS A 499 -25.61 -10.24 47.54
N ASP A 500 -25.05 -11.02 46.62
CA ASP A 500 -24.04 -10.54 45.66
C ASP A 500 -24.66 -10.04 44.36
N HIS A 501 -25.83 -10.57 43.98
CA HIS A 501 -26.55 -10.15 42.79
C HIS A 501 -28.06 -10.29 42.95
N PRO A 502 -28.87 -9.36 42.40
CA PRO A 502 -30.34 -9.48 42.42
C PRO A 502 -30.94 -10.70 41.70
N HIS A 503 -30.11 -11.53 41.06
CA HIS A 503 -30.53 -12.76 40.37
C HIS A 503 -30.03 -14.01 41.06
N GLY A 504 -29.27 -13.86 42.14
CA GLY A 504 -28.67 -14.95 42.87
C GLY A 504 -29.64 -15.63 43.84
N GLY A 505 -29.19 -16.76 44.39
CA GLY A 505 -29.95 -17.56 45.34
C GLY A 505 -30.98 -18.51 44.70
N GLY A 506 -31.81 -19.11 45.56
CA GLY A 506 -32.77 -20.16 45.18
C GLY A 506 -32.13 -21.55 45.11
N ARG A 507 -32.96 -22.60 45.13
CA ARG A 507 -32.52 -23.98 44.92
C ARG A 507 -32.47 -24.28 43.43
N GLY A 508 -31.38 -24.88 42.97
CA GLY A 508 -31.18 -25.20 41.55
C GLY A 508 -31.00 -23.96 40.65
N LYS A 509 -31.15 -24.14 39.33
CA LYS A 509 -30.99 -23.06 38.35
C LYS A 509 -32.29 -22.26 38.21
N GLY A 510 -32.42 -21.18 38.98
CA GLY A 510 -33.54 -20.24 38.91
C GLY A 510 -33.18 -18.88 38.30
N LYS A 511 -34.21 -18.08 38.01
CA LYS A 511 -34.08 -16.64 37.69
C LYS A 511 -34.70 -15.75 38.78
N SER A 512 -35.08 -16.35 39.91
CA SER A 512 -35.68 -15.69 41.08
C SER A 512 -36.89 -14.81 40.74
N ASN A 513 -37.61 -15.14 39.66
CA ASN A 513 -38.71 -14.35 39.06
C ASN A 513 -38.41 -12.82 38.93
N LYS A 514 -37.15 -12.44 38.71
CA LYS A 514 -36.72 -11.04 38.68
C LYS A 514 -36.47 -10.58 37.25
N HIS A 515 -36.89 -9.36 36.92
CA HIS A 515 -36.52 -8.76 35.64
C HIS A 515 -34.99 -8.63 35.49
N PRO A 516 -34.43 -8.70 34.27
CA PRO A 516 -32.98 -8.62 34.08
C PRO A 516 -32.38 -7.27 34.48
N VAL A 517 -31.62 -7.27 35.58
CA VAL A 517 -30.96 -6.09 36.15
C VAL A 517 -29.44 -6.30 36.26
N SER A 518 -28.72 -5.20 36.41
CA SER A 518 -27.30 -5.19 36.74
C SER A 518 -27.07 -5.56 38.21
N ILE A 519 -25.80 -5.72 38.59
CA ILE A 519 -25.42 -5.97 40.00
C ILE A 519 -25.89 -4.86 40.95
N TRP A 520 -26.07 -3.64 40.43
CA TRP A 520 -26.56 -2.48 41.20
C TRP A 520 -28.04 -2.16 40.92
N GLY A 521 -28.82 -3.13 40.41
CA GLY A 521 -30.27 -2.97 40.22
C GLY A 521 -30.71 -2.23 38.95
N TRP A 522 -29.82 -1.61 38.18
CA TRP A 522 -30.18 -0.97 36.91
C TRP A 522 -30.76 -1.96 35.88
N GLY A 523 -31.90 -1.63 35.26
CA GLY A 523 -32.51 -2.44 34.20
C GLY A 523 -31.60 -2.62 32.98
N THR A 524 -31.42 -3.87 32.52
CA THR A 524 -30.45 -4.21 31.45
C THR A 524 -31.10 -4.46 30.08
N LYS A 525 -32.41 -4.66 30.03
CA LYS A 525 -33.16 -4.89 28.79
C LYS A 525 -34.12 -3.74 28.55
N GLY A 526 -33.97 -3.03 27.44
CA GLY A 526 -34.89 -1.97 26.99
C GLY A 526 -34.75 -0.62 27.69
N THR A 527 -34.35 -0.59 28.98
CA THR A 527 -34.23 0.62 29.78
C THR A 527 -33.20 1.61 29.19
N ARG A 528 -33.60 2.88 29.03
CA ARG A 528 -32.73 3.96 28.54
C ARG A 528 -31.95 4.57 29.72
N THR A 529 -30.62 4.50 29.70
CA THR A 529 -29.75 5.19 30.68
C THR A 529 -29.54 6.68 30.35
N ARG A 530 -29.76 7.07 29.08
CA ARG A 530 -29.81 8.47 28.64
C ARG A 530 -30.92 8.60 27.60
N LYS A 531 -31.76 9.63 27.75
CA LYS A 531 -32.75 10.03 26.73
C LYS A 531 -32.07 11.04 25.79
N PRO A 532 -31.91 10.76 24.48
CA PRO A 532 -31.35 11.71 23.52
C PRO A 532 -32.40 12.75 23.09
N GLY A 533 -31.97 13.77 22.33
CA GLY A 533 -32.86 14.73 21.67
C GLY A 533 -33.07 16.05 22.44
N PRO A 534 -33.64 17.06 21.76
CA PRO A 534 -33.83 18.41 22.32
C PRO A 534 -34.88 18.45 23.45
N LYS A 535 -35.87 17.55 23.41
CA LYS A 535 -36.88 17.36 24.48
C LYS A 535 -36.39 16.45 25.63
N GLY A 536 -35.13 16.04 25.62
CA GLY A 536 -34.53 15.23 26.68
C GLY A 536 -34.20 16.05 27.94
N PRO A 537 -33.88 15.40 29.08
CA PRO A 537 -33.43 16.08 30.29
C PRO A 537 -32.18 16.94 30.02
N LYS A 538 -31.88 17.92 30.87
CA LYS A 538 -30.84 18.98 30.68
C LYS A 538 -29.48 18.50 30.11
N ASN A 539 -29.10 17.23 30.35
CA ASN A 539 -27.87 16.59 29.86
C ASN A 539 -28.06 15.69 28.60
N SER A 540 -29.15 15.83 27.86
CA SER A 540 -29.42 15.08 26.63
C SER A 540 -28.54 15.55 25.47
N ASN A 541 -28.40 14.73 24.43
CA ASN A 541 -27.69 15.14 23.22
C ASN A 541 -28.67 15.93 22.34
N LYS A 542 -28.60 17.27 22.39
CA LYS A 542 -29.48 18.18 21.64
C LYS A 542 -29.23 18.17 20.13
N LEU A 543 -28.05 17.71 19.69
CA LEU A 543 -27.64 17.69 18.28
C LEU A 543 -28.18 16.48 17.49
N VAL A 544 -29.03 15.65 18.09
CA VAL A 544 -29.59 14.46 17.41
C VAL A 544 -30.79 14.88 16.58
N VAL A 545 -30.77 14.57 15.28
CA VAL A 545 -31.89 14.77 14.35
C VAL A 545 -32.79 13.54 14.35
N LYS A 546 -32.19 12.36 14.15
CA LYS A 546 -32.89 11.07 14.15
C LYS A 546 -32.23 10.12 15.13
N GLU A 547 -33.01 9.58 16.06
CA GLU A 547 -32.51 8.58 17.00
C GLU A 547 -32.03 7.31 16.28
N ARG A 548 -31.11 6.57 16.91
CA ARG A 548 -30.72 5.25 16.45
C ARG A 548 -31.92 4.29 16.40
N PRO A 549 -32.02 3.40 15.39
CA PRO A 549 -33.07 2.40 15.31
C PRO A 549 -33.02 1.44 16.51
N ARG A 550 -34.19 1.03 17.01
CA ARG A 550 -34.34 0.12 18.17
C ARG A 550 -35.43 -0.91 17.93
N GLY A 551 -35.38 -2.02 18.66
CA GLY A 551 -36.44 -3.03 18.62
C GLY A 551 -36.68 -3.56 17.21
N VAL A 552 -37.92 -3.45 16.74
CA VAL A 552 -38.36 -3.88 15.40
C VAL A 552 -37.65 -3.09 14.30
N ASP A 553 -37.45 -1.78 14.47
CA ASP A 553 -36.78 -0.92 13.47
C ASP A 553 -35.32 -1.32 13.24
N ARG A 554 -34.69 -1.94 14.23
CA ARG A 554 -33.33 -2.49 14.08
C ARG A 554 -33.30 -3.79 13.28
N ARG A 555 -34.41 -4.54 13.22
CA ARG A 555 -34.49 -5.80 12.45
C ARG A 555 -34.76 -5.55 10.96
N LYS A 556 -35.33 -4.39 10.61
CA LYS A 556 -35.65 -3.98 9.23
C LYS A 556 -34.46 -3.35 8.48
N ILE A 557 -33.35 -3.05 9.16
CA ILE A 557 -32.12 -2.43 8.64
C ILE A 557 -30.99 -3.44 8.78
#